data_AF-A0A8J3MVI6-F1
#
_entry.id   AF-A0A8J3MVI6-F1
#
_cell.length_a   1.000
_cell.length_b   1.000
_cell.length_c   1.000
_cell.angle_alpha   90.00
_cell.angle_beta   90.00
_cell.angle_gamma   90.00
#
_symmetry.space_group_name_H-M   'P 1'
#
loop_
_entity.id
_entity.type
_entity.pdbx_description
1 polymer ?
#
loop_
_entity_poly.entity_id
_entity_poly.type
_entity_poly.pdbx_seq_one_letter_code
_entity_poly.pdbx_strand_id
1 'polypeptide(L)'
;MMQERGLQVDHTTVYRWVQHYAPELERRCRSHLKPTTDSWRVDETSIKVRKEWLYLYRAVDSQGKTLDFVLSPKRDAQAASYFFRTTLAASHTSSPRVINVDKNAAYKNRARKPRSVALR
;
A
#
# COMPACT_ATOMS: atom_id res chain seq x y z
N MET A 1 13.87 -10.95 20.93
CA MET A 1 14.20 -9.51 21.14
C MET A 1 13.87 -8.97 22.54
N MET A 2 12.63 -8.96 23.04
CA MET A 2 12.30 -8.49 24.41
C MET A 2 12.58 -9.56 25.47
N GLN A 3 12.16 -10.79 25.19
CA GLN A 3 12.38 -11.95 26.07
C GLN A 3 13.88 -12.30 26.19
N GLU A 4 14.66 -12.12 25.12
CA GLU A 4 16.13 -12.24 25.12
C GLU A 4 16.80 -11.22 26.07
N ARG A 5 16.12 -10.11 26.39
CA ARG A 5 16.58 -9.09 27.35
C ARG A 5 15.99 -9.30 28.75
N GLY A 6 15.34 -10.44 29.00
CA GLY A 6 14.71 -10.75 30.30
C GLY A 6 13.39 -10.02 30.57
N LEU A 7 12.82 -9.33 29.57
CA LEU A 7 11.57 -8.58 29.73
C LEU A 7 10.38 -9.45 29.31
N GLN A 8 9.47 -9.70 30.25
CA GLN A 8 8.17 -10.31 29.96
C GLN A 8 7.19 -9.25 29.50
N VAL A 9 6.72 -9.37 28.26
CA VAL A 9 5.78 -8.44 27.64
C VAL A 9 4.62 -9.24 27.09
N ASP A 10 3.40 -8.92 27.54
CA ASP A 10 2.20 -9.55 26.99
C ASP A 10 1.92 -9.07 25.56
N HIS A 11 1.36 -9.95 24.73
CA HIS A 11 1.02 -9.66 23.34
C HIS A 11 0.10 -8.43 23.19
N THR A 12 -0.82 -8.18 24.13
CA THR A 12 -1.68 -6.99 24.12
C THR A 12 -0.90 -5.70 24.36
N THR A 13 0.23 -5.77 25.06
CA THR A 13 1.12 -4.62 25.28
C THR A 13 1.78 -4.21 23.97
N VAL A 14 2.30 -5.17 23.19
CA VAL A 14 2.84 -4.92 21.86
C VAL A 14 1.77 -4.34 20.93
N TYR A 15 0.55 -4.89 20.96
CA TYR A 15 -0.56 -4.36 20.17
C TYR A 15 -0.86 -2.89 20.51
N ARG A 16 -0.96 -2.55 21.80
CA ARG A 16 -1.18 -1.17 22.26
C ARG A 16 -0.07 -0.23 21.83
N TRP A 17 1.19 -0.67 21.88
CA TRP A 17 2.31 0.11 21.37
C TRP A 17 2.21 0.36 19.88
N VAL A 18 1.85 -0.65 19.08
CA VAL A 18 1.64 -0.44 17.63
C VAL A 18 0.52 0.58 17.40
N GLN A 19 -0.61 0.46 18.08
CA GLN A 19 -1.71 1.42 17.93
C GLN A 19 -1.31 2.85 18.32
N HIS A 20 -0.50 3.01 19.36
CA HIS A 20 -0.06 4.31 19.85
C HIS A 20 1.06 4.93 19.02
N TYR A 21 2.10 4.16 18.70
CA TYR A 21 3.32 4.68 18.08
C TYR A 21 3.33 4.60 16.56
N ALA A 22 2.61 3.66 15.93
CA ALA A 22 2.65 3.52 14.47
C ALA A 22 2.22 4.78 13.71
N PRO A 23 1.16 5.53 14.11
CA PRO A 23 0.79 6.76 13.41
C PRO A 23 1.89 7.84 13.48
N GLU A 24 2.54 7.97 14.64
CA GLU A 24 3.62 8.94 14.81
C GLU A 24 4.89 8.53 14.06
N LEU A 25 5.22 7.24 14.06
CA LEU A 25 6.30 6.69 13.24
C LEU A 25 6.03 6.90 11.76
N GLU A 26 4.82 6.63 11.28
CA GLU A 26 4.43 6.87 9.89
C GLU A 26 4.62 8.34 9.53
N ARG A 27 4.09 9.26 10.35
CA ARG A 27 4.21 10.71 10.13
C ARG A 27 5.66 11.17 10.01
N ARG A 28 6.54 10.69 10.89
CA ARG A 28 7.97 11.07 10.90
C ARG A 28 8.76 10.40 9.78
N CYS A 29 8.50 9.12 9.49
CA CYS A 29 9.25 8.36 8.51
C CYS A 29 8.86 8.72 7.07
N ARG A 30 7.61 9.14 6.83
CA ARG A 30 7.08 9.38 5.47
C ARG A 30 7.88 10.42 4.69
N SER A 31 8.35 11.49 5.32
CA SER A 31 9.19 12.51 4.68
C SER A 31 10.60 12.01 4.33
N HIS A 32 11.05 10.92 4.96
CA HIS A 32 12.37 10.32 4.77
C HIS A 32 12.35 9.13 3.80
N LEU A 33 11.17 8.79 3.25
CA LEU A 33 11.07 7.75 2.24
C LEU A 33 11.81 8.19 0.97
N LYS A 34 12.67 7.31 0.47
CA LYS A 34 13.37 7.54 -0.80
C LYS A 34 12.36 7.57 -1.94
N PRO A 35 12.52 8.44 -2.94
CA PRO A 35 11.70 8.41 -4.14
C PRO A 35 11.61 7.01 -4.76
N THR A 36 10.41 6.64 -5.21
CA THR A 36 10.14 5.39 -5.94
C THR A 36 10.50 5.52 -7.40
N THR A 37 10.65 4.39 -8.10
CA THR A 37 10.86 4.41 -9.55
C THR A 37 9.57 4.72 -10.32
N ASP A 38 9.71 4.96 -11.63
CA ASP A 38 8.62 5.26 -12.57
C ASP A 38 7.89 3.99 -13.08
N SER A 39 8.28 2.80 -12.62
CA SER A 39 7.70 1.52 -13.03
C SER A 39 7.06 0.82 -11.85
N TRP A 40 5.74 0.73 -11.85
CA TRP A 40 4.97 0.20 -10.73
C TRP A 40 4.42 -1.19 -11.04
N ARG A 41 4.27 -1.99 -9.99
CA ARG A 41 3.52 -3.24 -9.96
C ARG A 41 2.45 -3.10 -8.90
N VAL A 42 1.21 -3.31 -9.31
CA VAL A 42 0.05 -3.23 -8.42
C VAL A 42 -0.60 -4.60 -8.38
N ASP A 43 -0.85 -5.08 -7.17
CA ASP A 43 -1.56 -6.33 -6.92
C ASP A 43 -2.74 -6.11 -5.98
N GLU A 44 -3.72 -7.02 -6.08
CA GLU A 44 -4.79 -7.15 -5.12
C GLU A 44 -4.83 -8.55 -4.54
N THR A 45 -4.76 -8.63 -3.23
CA THR A 45 -4.80 -9.90 -2.51
C THR A 45 -6.00 -9.95 -1.58
N SER A 46 -6.78 -11.03 -1.64
CA SER A 46 -7.85 -11.30 -0.68
C SER A 46 -7.25 -11.77 0.64
N ILE A 47 -7.52 -11.05 1.74
CA ILE A 47 -7.07 -11.40 3.08
C ILE A 47 -8.27 -11.57 4.02
N LYS A 48 -8.18 -12.51 4.97
CA LYS A 48 -9.24 -12.77 5.95
C LYS A 48 -8.95 -12.05 7.25
N VAL A 49 -9.78 -11.08 7.63
CA VAL A 49 -9.64 -10.28 8.86
C VAL A 49 -10.90 -10.47 9.70
N ARG A 50 -10.74 -10.89 10.96
CA ARG A 50 -11.87 -11.14 11.89
C ARG A 50 -12.99 -12.01 11.29
N LYS A 51 -12.61 -13.00 10.48
CA LYS A 51 -13.48 -13.93 9.73
C LYS A 51 -14.13 -13.36 8.45
N GLU A 52 -13.94 -12.08 8.15
CA GLU A 52 -14.44 -11.44 6.92
C GLU A 52 -13.35 -11.38 5.85
N TRP A 53 -13.74 -11.52 4.58
CA TRP A 53 -12.83 -11.37 3.44
C TRP A 53 -12.75 -9.90 3.03
N LEU A 54 -11.52 -9.38 2.97
CA LEU A 54 -11.20 -8.03 2.54
C LEU A 54 -10.19 -8.07 1.39
N TYR A 55 -10.10 -7.00 0.62
CA TYR A 55 -9.20 -6.85 -0.51
C TYR A 55 -8.10 -5.85 -0.16
N LEU A 56 -6.87 -6.34 -0.13
CA LEU A 56 -5.66 -5.53 0.06
C LEU A 56 -5.12 -5.13 -1.31
N TYR A 57 -5.17 -3.85 -1.60
CA TYR A 57 -4.50 -3.22 -2.74
C TYR A 57 -3.08 -2.85 -2.31
N ARG A 58 -2.09 -3.20 -3.12
CA ARG A 58 -0.68 -2.90 -2.85
C ARG A 58 0.01 -2.44 -4.11
N ALA A 59 0.86 -1.41 -3.99
CA ALA A 59 1.76 -0.98 -5.05
C ALA A 59 3.20 -1.04 -4.58
N VAL A 60 4.06 -1.62 -5.42
CA VAL A 60 5.51 -1.62 -5.27
C VAL A 60 6.18 -1.15 -6.55
N ASP A 61 7.34 -0.54 -6.42
CA ASP A 61 8.13 -0.10 -7.56
C ASP A 61 8.97 -1.27 -8.12
N SER A 62 9.72 -1.01 -9.20
CA SER A 62 10.55 -2.03 -9.83
C SER A 62 11.71 -2.54 -8.95
N GLN A 63 12.07 -1.79 -7.91
CA GLN A 63 13.12 -2.11 -6.94
C GLN A 63 12.54 -2.71 -5.64
N GLY A 64 11.23 -2.96 -5.61
CA GLY A 64 10.55 -3.54 -4.44
C GLY A 64 10.25 -2.52 -3.34
N LYS A 65 10.42 -1.22 -3.57
CA LYS A 65 9.98 -0.20 -2.60
C LYS A 65 8.46 -0.10 -2.62
N THR A 66 7.85 -0.17 -1.46
CA THR A 66 6.42 0.09 -1.30
C THR A 66 6.08 1.53 -1.66
N LEU A 67 5.05 1.71 -2.48
CA LEU A 67 4.41 3.00 -2.68
C LEU A 67 3.32 3.23 -1.64
N ASP A 68 2.31 2.36 -1.62
CA ASP A 68 1.16 2.46 -0.72
C ASP A 68 0.42 1.10 -0.60
N PHE A 69 -0.43 1.01 0.42
CA PHE A 69 -1.35 -0.10 0.65
C PHE A 69 -2.72 0.42 1.09
N VAL A 70 -3.80 -0.15 0.55
CA VAL A 70 -5.16 0.18 1.00
C VAL A 70 -5.95 -1.10 1.18
N LEU A 71 -6.60 -1.24 2.33
CA LEU A 71 -7.53 -2.34 2.61
C LEU A 71 -8.96 -1.86 2.36
N SER A 72 -9.71 -2.62 1.56
CA SER A 72 -11.10 -2.33 1.22
C SER A 72 -11.99 -3.55 1.44
N PRO A 73 -13.21 -3.39 1.96
CA PRO A 73 -14.20 -4.47 2.01
C PRO A 73 -14.72 -4.86 0.62
N LYS A 74 -14.58 -3.99 -0.38
CA LYS A 74 -15.09 -4.21 -1.74
C LYS A 74 -13.96 -4.19 -2.75
N ARG A 75 -14.03 -5.12 -3.70
CA ARG A 75 -13.21 -5.14 -4.91
C ARG A 75 -13.93 -4.40 -6.03
N ASP A 76 -13.87 -3.08 -5.99
CA ASP A 76 -14.55 -2.23 -6.97
C ASP A 76 -13.64 -1.14 -7.53
N ALA A 77 -14.13 -0.48 -8.59
CA ALA A 77 -13.41 0.60 -9.23
C ALA A 77 -13.22 1.81 -8.31
N GLN A 78 -14.10 2.02 -7.32
CA GLN A 78 -14.00 3.14 -6.39
C GLN A 78 -12.79 2.96 -5.45
N ALA A 79 -12.64 1.77 -4.87
CA ALA A 79 -11.50 1.39 -4.05
C ALA A 79 -10.19 1.48 -4.83
N ALA A 80 -10.14 0.94 -6.05
CA ALA A 80 -8.97 1.05 -6.92
C ALA A 80 -8.59 2.51 -7.21
N SER A 81 -9.59 3.37 -7.42
CA SER A 81 -9.35 4.78 -7.74
C SER A 81 -8.94 5.61 -6.54
N TYR A 82 -9.51 5.30 -5.38
CA TYR A 82 -9.06 5.85 -4.11
C TYR A 82 -7.57 5.51 -3.91
N PHE A 83 -7.21 4.24 -4.08
CA PHE A 83 -5.85 3.75 -3.98
C PHE A 83 -4.89 4.48 -4.94
N PHE A 84 -5.21 4.61 -6.23
CA PHE A 84 -4.33 5.34 -7.14
C PHE A 84 -4.20 6.82 -6.78
N ARG A 85 -5.28 7.47 -6.34
CA ARG A 85 -5.25 8.88 -5.94
C ARG A 85 -4.37 9.10 -4.71
N THR A 86 -4.48 8.26 -3.68
CA THR A 86 -3.64 8.37 -2.48
C THR A 86 -2.17 8.09 -2.81
N THR A 87 -1.93 7.05 -3.61
CA THR A 87 -0.58 6.64 -4.02
C THR A 87 0.13 7.73 -4.82
N LEU A 88 -0.56 8.32 -5.81
CA LEU A 88 0.00 9.39 -6.67
C LEU A 88 0.19 10.71 -5.92
N ALA A 89 -0.56 10.96 -4.85
CA ALA A 89 -0.43 12.16 -4.04
C ALA A 89 0.69 12.05 -2.98
N ALA A 90 1.27 10.87 -2.77
CA ALA A 90 2.31 10.68 -1.78
C ALA A 90 3.64 11.32 -2.23
N SER A 91 4.31 12.04 -1.34
CA SER A 91 5.51 12.84 -1.65
C SER A 91 6.72 12.01 -2.11
N HIS A 92 6.80 10.74 -1.71
CA HIS A 92 7.87 9.82 -2.10
C HIS A 92 7.59 9.09 -3.40
N THR A 93 6.43 9.31 -4.01
CA THR A 93 5.99 8.62 -5.21
C THR A 93 6.33 9.43 -6.46
N SER A 94 7.16 8.86 -7.34
CA SER A 94 7.43 9.45 -8.66
C SER A 94 6.30 9.16 -9.63
N SER A 95 5.93 10.10 -10.51
CA SER A 95 4.88 9.84 -11.52
C SER A 95 5.21 8.57 -12.34
N PRO A 96 4.27 7.60 -12.43
CA PRO A 96 4.53 6.35 -13.12
C PRO A 96 4.58 6.58 -14.62
N ARG A 97 5.59 5.99 -15.27
CA ARG A 97 5.64 5.76 -16.71
C ARG A 97 4.93 4.47 -17.09
N VAL A 98 4.98 3.43 -16.24
CA VAL A 98 4.33 2.14 -16.49
C VAL A 98 3.69 1.64 -15.21
N ILE A 99 2.46 1.13 -15.31
CA ILE A 99 1.77 0.45 -14.22
C ILE A 99 1.40 -0.94 -14.72
N ASN A 100 2.02 -1.96 -14.15
CA ASN A 100 1.63 -3.35 -14.37
C ASN A 100 0.60 -3.72 -13.32
N VAL A 101 -0.57 -4.17 -13.78
CA VAL A 101 -1.66 -4.62 -12.93
C VAL A 101 -1.91 -6.10 -13.23
N ASP A 102 -2.29 -6.89 -12.23
CA ASP A 102 -2.87 -8.20 -12.53
C ASP A 102 -4.21 -7.99 -13.26
N LYS A 103 -4.67 -8.99 -14.04
CA LYS A 103 -5.79 -8.94 -15.01
C LYS A 103 -7.18 -8.68 -14.41
N ASN A 104 -7.29 -7.94 -13.30
CA ASN A 104 -8.53 -7.54 -12.68
C ASN A 104 -9.33 -6.57 -13.56
N ALA A 105 -10.63 -6.83 -13.70
CA ALA A 105 -11.56 -6.00 -14.44
C ALA A 105 -11.70 -4.58 -13.87
N ALA A 106 -11.47 -4.39 -12.56
CA ALA A 106 -11.57 -3.09 -11.90
C ALA A 106 -10.63 -2.01 -12.47
N TYR A 107 -9.53 -2.41 -13.12
CA TYR A 107 -8.55 -1.49 -13.70
C TYR A 107 -8.88 -1.04 -15.13
N LYS A 108 -9.74 -1.76 -15.85
CA LYS A 108 -10.00 -1.52 -17.28
C LYS A 108 -10.66 -0.16 -17.58
N ASN A 109 -11.39 0.40 -16.61
CA ASN A 109 -12.24 1.57 -16.84
C ASN A 109 -11.63 2.92 -16.42
N ARG A 110 -10.41 2.97 -15.86
CA ARG A 110 -9.94 4.22 -15.22
C ARG A 110 -8.47 4.61 -15.35
N ALA A 111 -7.65 3.90 -16.14
CA ALA A 111 -6.46 4.54 -16.67
C ALA A 111 -6.89 5.61 -17.68
N ARG A 112 -7.29 6.77 -17.17
CA ARG A 112 -7.32 8.01 -17.94
C ARG A 112 -5.87 8.27 -18.32
N LYS A 113 -5.44 7.77 -19.49
CA LYS A 113 -4.07 7.83 -20.02
C LYS A 113 -3.44 9.17 -19.61
N PRO A 114 -2.58 9.22 -18.58
CA PRO A 114 -1.57 10.26 -18.54
C PRO A 114 -0.78 10.03 -19.82
N ARG A 115 -0.56 11.10 -20.61
CA ARG A 115 0.25 11.01 -21.83
C ARG A 115 1.54 10.27 -21.45
N SER A 116 1.69 9.04 -21.96
CA SER A 116 2.77 8.06 -21.74
C SER A 116 2.65 6.93 -20.70
N VAL A 117 1.47 6.57 -20.15
CA VAL A 117 1.35 5.34 -19.33
C VAL A 117 0.74 4.17 -20.10
N ALA A 118 1.57 3.16 -20.37
CA ALA A 118 1.12 1.87 -20.89
C ALA A 118 0.69 0.98 -19.71
N LEU A 119 -0.57 0.55 -19.73
CA LEU A 119 -1.02 -0.61 -18.96
C LEU A 119 -0.57 -1.85 -19.73
N ARG A 120 0.23 -2.72 -19.11
CA ARG A 120 0.59 -4.03 -19.65
C ARG A 120 0.21 -5.11 -18.65
#